data_AF-A0A964PTX9-F1
#
_entry.id   AF-A0A964PTX9-F1
#
_cell.length_a   1.000
_cell.length_b   1.000
_cell.length_c   1.000
_cell.angle_alpha   90.00
_cell.angle_beta   90.00
_cell.angle_gamma   90.00
#
_symmetry.space_group_name_H-M   'P 1'
#
loop_
_entity.id
_entity.type
_entity.pdbx_description
1 polymer ?
#
loop_
_entity_poly.entity_id
_entity_poly.type
_entity_poly.pdbx_seq_one_letter_code
_entity_poly.pdbx_strand_id
1 'polypeptide(L)'
;MEPDPQREPDIVFTGTLADIVAIIESAKARGGRKALEKHAAKMLPGATEAEIREAAEVAAEVIESIPVFLARARQEAGERGLESIAGPLLDQAERYFLRPVDLMPEMTQGLPGLLDDAYLVIRTLQNLDKGREPFLDWDLDDPERFLRRLIGAQVAQRLDKLALDAMREVSAHLSDMWSRLSHPA
;
A
#
# COMPACT_ATOMS: atom_id res chain seq x y z
N MET A 1 -18.47 -33.04 -9.15
CA MET A 1 -17.39 -32.05 -8.97
C MET A 1 -17.95 -31.05 -7.98
N GLU A 2 -17.74 -31.29 -6.69
CA GLU A 2 -18.18 -30.36 -5.65
C GLU A 2 -17.28 -29.11 -5.70
N PRO A 3 -17.83 -27.90 -5.50
CA PRO A 3 -17.03 -26.70 -5.40
C PRO A 3 -16.15 -26.78 -4.15
N ASP A 4 -14.85 -26.53 -4.33
CA ASP A 4 -13.87 -26.48 -3.24
C ASP A 4 -14.18 -25.28 -2.32
N PRO A 5 -14.53 -25.51 -1.03
CA PRO A 5 -14.88 -24.45 -0.10
C PRO A 5 -13.69 -23.58 0.33
N GLN A 6 -12.46 -23.91 -0.08
CA GLN A 6 -11.24 -23.14 0.22
C GLN A 6 -10.69 -22.35 -0.97
N ARG A 7 -11.34 -22.40 -2.13
CA ARG A 7 -10.93 -21.55 -3.25
C ARG A 7 -11.38 -20.13 -2.98
N GLU A 8 -10.46 -19.29 -2.52
CA GLU A 8 -10.67 -17.85 -2.50
C GLU A 8 -11.13 -17.40 -3.89
N PRO A 9 -12.19 -16.59 -3.99
CA PRO A 9 -12.69 -16.15 -5.28
C PRO A 9 -11.57 -15.44 -6.04
N ASP A 10 -11.41 -15.78 -7.33
CA ASP A 10 -10.48 -15.07 -8.21
C ASP A 10 -10.84 -13.57 -8.17
N ILE A 11 -10.01 -12.75 -7.51
CA ILE A 11 -10.28 -11.31 -7.35
C ILE A 11 -10.12 -10.66 -8.71
N VAL A 12 -11.25 -10.23 -9.30
CA VAL A 12 -11.24 -9.49 -10.56
C VAL A 12 -10.98 -8.01 -10.26
N PHE A 13 -9.78 -7.53 -10.55
CA PHE A 13 -9.46 -6.11 -10.44
C PHE A 13 -10.13 -5.31 -11.56
N THR A 14 -10.82 -4.23 -11.19
CA THR A 14 -11.47 -3.31 -12.14
C THR A 14 -11.13 -1.87 -11.79
N GLY A 15 -11.27 -0.96 -12.76
CA GLY A 15 -11.00 0.48 -12.55
C GLY A 15 -9.56 0.75 -12.11
N THR A 16 -9.41 1.59 -11.09
CA THR A 16 -8.10 2.03 -10.55
C THR A 16 -7.20 0.87 -10.13
N LEU A 17 -7.77 -0.22 -9.60
CA LEU A 17 -6.98 -1.38 -9.21
C LEU A 17 -6.35 -2.10 -10.41
N ALA A 18 -7.04 -2.13 -11.56
CA ALA A 18 -6.47 -2.68 -12.78
C ALA A 18 -5.31 -1.81 -13.30
N ASP A 19 -5.41 -0.49 -13.17
CA ASP A 19 -4.32 0.43 -13.50
C ASP A 19 -3.10 0.21 -12.59
N ILE A 20 -3.31 0.01 -11.28
CA ILE A 20 -2.23 -0.30 -10.32
C ILE A 20 -1.54 -1.62 -10.68
N VAL A 21 -2.31 -2.67 -11.01
CA VAL A 21 -1.74 -3.95 -11.49
C VAL A 21 -0.90 -3.72 -12.73
N ALA A 22 -1.39 -2.93 -13.70
CA ALA A 22 -0.63 -2.62 -14.92
C ALA A 22 0.68 -1.85 -14.63
N ILE A 23 0.68 -0.95 -13.64
CA ILE A 23 1.87 -0.23 -13.19
C ILE A 23 2.90 -1.21 -12.60
N ILE A 24 2.47 -2.09 -11.70
CA ILE A 24 3.33 -3.11 -11.07
C ILE A 24 3.92 -4.04 -12.15
N GLU A 25 3.11 -4.54 -13.08
CA GLU A 25 3.59 -5.41 -14.17
C GLU A 25 4.56 -4.68 -15.11
N SER A 26 4.30 -3.40 -15.39
CA SER A 26 5.23 -2.56 -16.15
C SER A 26 6.56 -2.36 -15.41
N ALA A 27 6.53 -2.14 -14.09
CA ALA A 27 7.72 -2.03 -13.25
C ALA A 27 8.51 -3.35 -13.17
N LYS A 28 7.82 -4.50 -13.14
CA LYS A 28 8.41 -5.85 -13.22
C LYS A 28 9.14 -6.05 -14.55
N ALA A 29 8.56 -5.60 -15.66
CA ALA A 29 9.22 -5.68 -16.97
C ALA A 29 10.50 -4.82 -17.04
N ARG A 30 10.59 -3.74 -16.26
CA ARG A 30 11.76 -2.84 -16.17
C ARG A 30 12.81 -3.35 -15.17
N GLY A 31 13.51 -4.43 -15.52
CA GLY A 31 14.63 -4.96 -14.73
C GLY A 31 14.23 -5.93 -13.60
N GLY A 32 12.93 -6.05 -13.31
CA GLY A 32 12.34 -7.07 -12.44
C GLY A 32 13.01 -7.20 -11.09
N ARG A 33 13.09 -8.46 -10.61
CA ARG A 33 13.69 -8.79 -9.31
C ARG A 33 15.15 -8.37 -9.17
N LYS A 34 15.93 -8.34 -10.28
CA LYS A 34 17.33 -7.89 -10.26
C LYS A 34 17.49 -6.42 -9.86
N ALA A 35 16.52 -5.57 -10.20
CA ALA A 35 16.52 -4.19 -9.76
C ALA A 35 16.35 -4.09 -8.23
N LEU A 36 15.46 -4.90 -7.64
CA LEU A 36 15.28 -5.03 -6.20
C LEU A 36 16.52 -5.61 -5.51
N GLU A 37 17.16 -6.64 -6.07
CA GLU A 37 18.42 -7.18 -5.51
C GLU A 37 19.50 -6.10 -5.44
N LYS A 38 19.68 -5.31 -6.51
CA LYS A 38 20.64 -4.21 -6.54
C LYS A 38 20.31 -3.12 -5.52
N HIS A 39 19.03 -2.85 -5.29
CA HIS A 39 18.60 -1.89 -4.28
C HIS A 39 18.83 -2.43 -2.87
N ALA A 40 18.38 -3.65 -2.58
CA ALA A 40 18.55 -4.33 -1.31
C ALA A 40 20.02 -4.44 -0.90
N ALA A 41 20.93 -4.76 -1.85
CA ALA A 41 22.36 -4.80 -1.60
C ALA A 41 22.95 -3.47 -1.08
N LYS A 42 22.37 -2.32 -1.49
CA LYS A 42 22.78 -1.00 -1.00
C LYS A 42 22.24 -0.71 0.40
N MET A 43 21.02 -1.18 0.68
CA MET A 43 20.29 -0.88 1.90
C MET A 43 20.62 -1.83 3.06
N LEU A 44 21.16 -3.00 2.75
CA LEU A 44 21.55 -4.04 3.70
C LEU A 44 23.07 -4.30 3.60
N PRO A 45 23.91 -3.33 4.01
CA PRO A 45 25.35 -3.52 3.95
C PRO A 45 25.78 -4.67 4.86
N GLY A 46 26.54 -5.62 4.32
CA GLY A 46 27.00 -6.80 5.04
C GLY A 46 26.07 -8.02 4.95
N ALA A 47 24.91 -7.90 4.31
CA ALA A 47 24.09 -9.05 3.97
C ALA A 47 24.77 -9.92 2.91
N THR A 48 24.55 -11.23 3.00
CA THR A 48 24.96 -12.22 2.02
C THR A 48 24.12 -12.11 0.74
N GLU A 49 24.60 -12.68 -0.37
CA GLU A 49 23.84 -12.72 -1.62
C GLU A 49 22.49 -13.44 -1.48
N ALA A 50 22.41 -14.45 -0.60
CA ALA A 50 21.17 -15.17 -0.32
C ALA A 50 20.14 -14.28 0.38
N GLU A 51 20.56 -13.56 1.42
CA GLU A 51 19.70 -12.61 2.14
C GLU A 51 19.24 -11.45 1.25
N ILE A 52 20.11 -10.97 0.35
CA ILE A 52 19.75 -9.92 -0.63
C ILE A 52 18.67 -10.43 -1.59
N ARG A 53 18.80 -11.67 -2.08
CA ARG A 53 17.83 -12.28 -2.99
C ARG A 53 16.48 -12.51 -2.31
N GLU A 54 16.51 -13.03 -1.09
CA GLU A 54 15.31 -13.21 -0.26
C GLU A 54 14.62 -11.87 0.00
N ALA A 55 15.36 -10.83 0.38
CA ALA A 55 14.79 -9.50 0.54
C ALA A 55 14.20 -8.95 -0.77
N ALA A 56 14.82 -9.21 -1.91
CA ALA A 56 14.24 -8.79 -3.20
C ALA A 56 12.95 -9.55 -3.53
N GLU A 57 12.86 -10.83 -3.18
CA GLU A 57 11.66 -11.66 -3.37
C GLU A 57 10.52 -11.18 -2.48
N VAL A 58 10.75 -11.05 -1.18
CA VAL A 58 9.76 -10.55 -0.21
C VAL A 58 9.29 -9.15 -0.60
N ALA A 59 10.19 -8.26 -1.04
CA ALA A 59 9.80 -6.93 -1.51
C ALA A 59 8.89 -6.97 -2.73
N ALA A 60 9.16 -7.85 -3.70
CA ALA A 60 8.31 -8.02 -4.86
C ALA A 60 6.92 -8.56 -4.45
N GLU A 61 6.87 -9.55 -3.56
CA GLU A 61 5.62 -10.13 -3.06
C GLU A 61 4.75 -9.09 -2.33
N VAL A 62 5.36 -8.25 -1.50
CA VAL A 62 4.65 -7.15 -0.82
C VAL A 62 4.08 -6.15 -1.84
N ILE A 63 4.86 -5.72 -2.82
CA ILE A 63 4.38 -4.80 -3.88
C ILE A 63 3.23 -5.45 -4.67
N GLU A 64 3.38 -6.71 -5.06
CA GLU A 64 2.40 -7.47 -5.83
C GLU A 64 1.10 -7.74 -5.03
N SER A 65 1.17 -7.73 -3.71
CA SER A 65 0.00 -7.91 -2.81
C SER A 65 -0.83 -6.63 -2.62
N ILE A 66 -0.29 -5.45 -2.97
CA ILE A 66 -0.97 -4.17 -2.74
C ILE A 66 -2.39 -4.10 -3.35
N PRO A 67 -2.64 -4.51 -4.61
CA PRO A 67 -3.98 -4.50 -5.18
C PRO A 67 -4.97 -5.36 -4.38
N VAL A 68 -4.52 -6.50 -3.85
CA VAL A 68 -5.34 -7.39 -3.00
C VAL A 68 -5.69 -6.68 -1.70
N PHE A 69 -4.73 -6.05 -1.04
CA PHE A 69 -4.98 -5.32 0.20
C PHE A 69 -6.00 -4.20 0.03
N LEU A 70 -5.87 -3.42 -1.05
CA LEU A 70 -6.81 -2.34 -1.37
C LEU A 70 -8.21 -2.88 -1.71
N ALA A 71 -8.30 -3.95 -2.50
CA ALA A 71 -9.57 -4.57 -2.85
C ALA A 71 -10.33 -5.05 -1.60
N ARG A 72 -9.65 -5.77 -0.70
CA ARG A 72 -10.28 -6.26 0.53
C ARG A 72 -10.62 -5.13 1.50
N ALA A 73 -9.77 -4.12 1.63
CA ALA A 73 -10.09 -2.95 2.46
C ALA A 73 -11.34 -2.21 1.96
N ARG A 74 -11.54 -2.13 0.64
CA ARG A 74 -12.78 -1.58 0.06
C ARG A 74 -13.99 -2.47 0.31
N GLN A 75 -13.83 -3.78 0.14
CA GLN A 75 -14.89 -4.75 0.42
C GLN A 75 -15.33 -4.64 1.88
N GLU A 76 -14.38 -4.62 2.81
CA GLU A 76 -14.63 -4.51 4.24
C GLU A 76 -15.31 -3.19 4.62
N ALA A 77 -14.86 -2.07 4.02
CA ALA A 77 -15.53 -0.79 4.17
C ALA A 77 -17.01 -0.88 3.74
N GLY A 78 -17.27 -1.59 2.63
CA GLY A 78 -18.61 -1.86 2.13
C GLY A 78 -19.48 -2.67 3.09
N GLU A 79 -18.96 -3.80 3.54
CA GLU A 79 -19.66 -4.72 4.43
C GLU A 79 -19.98 -4.09 5.79
N ARG A 80 -19.14 -3.17 6.27
CA ARG A 80 -19.36 -2.44 7.53
C ARG A 80 -20.11 -1.11 7.38
N GLY A 81 -20.45 -0.69 6.16
CA GLY A 81 -21.08 0.63 5.92
C GLY A 81 -20.17 1.81 6.25
N LEU A 82 -18.86 1.62 6.14
CA LEU A 82 -17.81 2.60 6.47
C LEU A 82 -17.22 3.28 5.22
N GLU A 83 -17.83 3.15 4.05
CA GLU A 83 -17.31 3.66 2.78
C GLU A 83 -17.13 5.19 2.81
N SER A 84 -18.05 5.89 3.48
CA SER A 84 -17.94 7.35 3.65
C SER A 84 -16.73 7.80 4.46
N ILE A 85 -16.17 6.91 5.30
CA ILE A 85 -15.03 7.19 6.19
C ILE A 85 -13.75 6.63 5.59
N ALA A 86 -13.75 5.35 5.20
CA ALA A 86 -12.59 4.64 4.69
C ALA A 86 -12.31 4.96 3.21
N GLY A 87 -13.35 5.20 2.42
CA GLY A 87 -13.27 5.46 0.97
C GLY A 87 -12.25 6.55 0.62
N PRO A 88 -12.32 7.76 1.22
CA PRO A 88 -11.36 8.83 0.92
C PRO A 88 -9.89 8.47 1.21
N LEU A 89 -9.63 7.62 2.21
CA LEU A 89 -8.29 7.14 2.54
C LEU A 89 -7.82 6.08 1.55
N LEU A 90 -8.70 5.17 1.14
CA LEU A 90 -8.41 4.16 0.12
C LEU A 90 -8.17 4.81 -1.25
N ASP A 91 -8.95 5.85 -1.60
CA ASP A 91 -8.73 6.66 -2.80
C ASP A 91 -7.39 7.40 -2.74
N GLN A 92 -6.96 7.85 -1.55
CA GLN A 92 -5.63 8.44 -1.37
C GLN A 92 -4.51 7.38 -1.49
N ALA A 93 -4.73 6.17 -0.96
CA ALA A 93 -3.78 5.08 -1.05
C ALA A 93 -3.55 4.64 -2.51
N GLU A 94 -4.61 4.51 -3.30
CA GLU A 94 -4.52 4.23 -4.75
C GLU A 94 -3.82 5.35 -5.51
N ARG A 95 -4.04 6.60 -5.12
CA ARG A 95 -3.40 7.76 -5.76
C ARG A 95 -1.89 7.75 -5.63
N TYR A 96 -1.29 7.09 -4.64
CA TYR A 96 0.16 6.98 -4.55
C TYR A 96 0.73 6.24 -5.77
N PHE A 97 0.13 5.12 -6.19
CA PHE A 97 0.56 4.43 -7.42
C PHE A 97 0.23 5.22 -8.69
N LEU A 98 -0.94 5.88 -8.75
CA LEU A 98 -1.36 6.59 -9.97
C LEU A 98 -0.65 7.94 -10.17
N ARG A 99 -0.16 8.53 -9.08
CA ARG A 99 0.53 9.83 -9.02
C ARG A 99 1.64 9.74 -7.97
N PRO A 100 2.76 9.07 -8.29
CA PRO A 100 3.82 8.79 -7.33
C PRO A 100 4.36 10.07 -6.69
N VAL A 101 4.64 9.97 -5.40
CA VAL A 101 5.26 11.05 -4.59
C VAL A 101 6.74 11.22 -4.96
N ASP A 102 7.28 10.30 -5.77
CA ASP A 102 8.59 10.35 -6.43
C ASP A 102 9.76 10.57 -5.44
N LEU A 103 9.65 10.00 -4.23
CA LEU A 103 10.79 9.92 -3.31
C LEU A 103 11.78 8.85 -3.77
N MET A 104 11.28 7.81 -4.44
CA MET A 104 12.04 6.84 -5.19
C MET A 104 11.56 6.84 -6.67
N PRO A 105 12.38 7.28 -7.65
CA PRO A 105 11.87 7.51 -9.00
C PRO A 105 11.49 6.21 -9.75
N GLU A 106 10.20 5.96 -9.93
CA GLU A 106 9.64 4.73 -10.52
C GLU A 106 10.08 4.49 -11.97
N MET A 107 10.12 5.56 -12.77
CA MET A 107 10.46 5.51 -14.20
C MET A 107 11.90 5.04 -14.45
N THR A 108 12.80 5.23 -13.48
CA THR A 108 14.22 4.90 -13.63
C THR A 108 14.65 3.66 -12.85
N GLN A 109 13.84 3.23 -11.87
CA GLN A 109 14.24 2.19 -10.94
C GLN A 109 13.45 0.89 -11.10
N GLY A 110 12.29 0.88 -11.79
CA GLY A 110 11.45 -0.32 -11.88
C GLY A 110 10.79 -0.63 -10.53
N LEU A 111 10.70 -1.90 -10.15
CA LEU A 111 10.12 -2.34 -8.86
C LEU A 111 10.63 -1.57 -7.61
N PRO A 112 11.95 -1.29 -7.44
CA PRO A 112 12.41 -0.48 -6.31
C PRO A 112 11.71 0.88 -6.18
N GLY A 113 11.32 1.51 -7.29
CA GLY A 113 10.64 2.79 -7.26
C GLY A 113 9.16 2.71 -6.90
N LEU A 114 8.63 1.53 -6.58
CA LEU A 114 7.29 1.33 -6.02
C LEU A 114 7.33 1.03 -4.50
N LEU A 115 8.53 0.98 -3.89
CA LEU A 115 8.66 0.65 -2.47
C LEU A 115 8.03 1.73 -1.58
N ASP A 116 8.20 3.01 -1.93
CA ASP A 116 7.60 4.13 -1.22
C ASP A 116 6.07 4.17 -1.35
N ASP A 117 5.54 3.91 -2.55
CA ASP A 117 4.09 3.82 -2.76
C ASP A 117 3.48 2.63 -2.00
N ALA A 118 4.09 1.44 -2.08
CA ALA A 118 3.66 0.28 -1.31
C ALA A 118 3.69 0.56 0.21
N TYR A 119 4.74 1.23 0.68
CA TYR A 119 4.84 1.65 2.08
C TYR A 119 3.72 2.60 2.48
N LEU A 120 3.41 3.62 1.67
CA LEU A 120 2.33 4.56 1.95
C LEU A 120 0.95 3.89 1.98
N VAL A 121 0.70 2.91 1.11
CA VAL A 121 -0.53 2.10 1.18
C VAL A 121 -0.60 1.35 2.50
N ILE A 122 0.46 0.63 2.88
CA ILE A 122 0.49 -0.12 4.15
C ILE A 122 0.27 0.80 5.35
N ARG A 123 0.92 1.97 5.39
CA ARG A 123 0.72 2.95 6.47
C ARG A 123 -0.70 3.50 6.50
N THR A 124 -1.33 3.68 5.34
CA THR A 124 -2.72 4.13 5.25
C THR A 124 -3.66 3.07 5.80
N LEU A 125 -3.47 1.80 5.44
CA LEU A 125 -4.25 0.68 5.95
C LEU A 125 -4.06 0.49 7.47
N GLN A 126 -2.83 0.56 7.98
CA GLN A 126 -2.57 0.54 9.43
C GLN A 126 -3.22 1.72 10.15
N ASN A 127 -3.38 2.88 9.51
CA ASN A 127 -4.08 4.01 10.11
C ASN A 127 -5.60 3.80 10.15
N LEU A 128 -6.18 3.14 9.15
CA LEU A 128 -7.58 2.70 9.16
C LEU A 128 -7.82 1.66 10.27
N ASP A 129 -6.84 0.79 10.49
CA ASP A 129 -6.92 -0.32 11.46
C ASP A 129 -6.82 0.10 12.94
N LYS A 130 -6.48 1.36 13.22
CA LYS A 130 -6.38 1.92 14.61
C LYS A 130 -7.73 2.17 15.30
N GLY A 131 -8.83 1.66 14.75
CA GLY A 131 -10.16 1.73 15.34
C GLY A 131 -10.29 0.93 16.64
N ARG A 132 -11.48 0.97 17.26
CA ARG A 132 -11.77 0.12 18.44
C ARG A 132 -11.80 -1.36 18.09
N GLU A 133 -12.15 -1.67 16.86
CA GLU A 133 -12.18 -3.01 16.29
C GLU A 133 -11.19 -3.04 15.11
N PRO A 134 -10.41 -4.12 14.93
CA PRO A 134 -9.57 -4.29 13.76
C PRO A 134 -10.40 -4.11 12.50
N PHE A 135 -9.95 -3.22 11.63
CA PHE A 135 -10.53 -3.00 10.32
C PHE A 135 -10.17 -4.16 9.39
N LEU A 136 -8.93 -4.67 9.43
CA LEU A 136 -8.49 -5.81 8.62
C LEU A 136 -7.94 -6.94 9.51
N ASP A 137 -8.10 -8.18 9.06
CA ASP A 137 -7.57 -9.38 9.76
C ASP A 137 -6.08 -9.66 9.42
N TRP A 138 -5.37 -8.72 8.79
CA TRP A 138 -3.99 -8.90 8.36
C TRP A 138 -2.98 -8.20 9.28
N ASP A 139 -1.88 -8.89 9.58
CA ASP A 139 -0.72 -8.27 10.20
C ASP A 139 0.06 -7.45 9.15
N LEU A 140 -0.06 -6.14 9.24
CA LEU A 140 0.64 -5.18 8.39
C LEU A 140 1.96 -4.67 9.02
N ASP A 141 2.28 -5.06 10.24
CA ASP A 141 3.47 -4.58 10.94
C ASP A 141 4.74 -5.21 10.39
N ASP A 142 4.71 -6.49 10.04
CA ASP A 142 5.82 -7.18 9.39
C ASP A 142 6.20 -6.56 8.03
N PRO A 143 5.27 -6.43 7.06
CA PRO A 143 5.60 -5.81 5.79
C PRO A 143 5.95 -4.31 5.94
N GLU A 144 5.36 -3.58 6.89
CA GLU A 144 5.78 -2.19 7.20
C GLU A 144 7.24 -2.13 7.63
N ARG A 145 7.64 -2.91 8.65
CA ARG A 145 9.01 -2.90 9.18
C ARG A 145 10.02 -3.32 8.11
N PHE A 146 9.65 -4.32 7.32
CA PHE A 146 10.46 -4.81 6.23
C PHE A 146 10.70 -3.73 5.17
N LEU A 147 9.63 -3.09 4.67
CA LEU A 147 9.74 -2.00 3.69
C LEU A 147 10.48 -0.79 4.27
N ARG A 148 10.23 -0.41 5.53
CA ARG A 148 10.97 0.67 6.21
C ARG A 148 12.47 0.44 6.16
N ARG A 149 12.93 -0.80 6.36
CA ARG A 149 14.35 -1.15 6.29
C ARG A 149 14.90 -0.97 4.87
N LEU A 150 14.15 -1.36 3.84
CA LEU A 150 14.57 -1.25 2.45
C LEU A 150 14.47 0.17 1.87
N ILE A 151 13.58 1.01 2.38
CA ILE A 151 13.42 2.40 1.92
C ILE A 151 14.39 3.33 2.67
N GLY A 152 14.77 2.95 3.89
CA GLY A 152 15.69 3.68 4.75
C GLY A 152 14.98 4.69 5.64
N ALA A 153 15.56 4.90 6.84
CA ALA A 153 14.91 5.63 7.92
C ALA A 153 14.48 7.07 7.56
N GLN A 154 15.30 7.79 6.79
CA GLN A 154 14.99 9.18 6.42
C GLN A 154 13.79 9.28 5.46
N VAL A 155 13.72 8.39 4.47
CA VAL A 155 12.62 8.37 3.52
C VAL A 155 11.36 7.85 4.22
N ALA A 156 11.46 6.76 4.98
CA ALA A 156 10.36 6.23 5.77
C ALA A 156 9.76 7.28 6.72
N GLN A 157 10.57 8.09 7.40
CA GLN A 157 10.08 9.15 8.28
C GLN A 157 9.28 10.23 7.52
N ARG A 158 9.67 10.55 6.28
CA ARG A 158 8.90 11.49 5.43
C ARG A 158 7.58 10.88 5.00
N LEU A 159 7.59 9.60 4.62
CA LEU A 159 6.39 8.86 4.23
C LEU A 159 5.43 8.67 5.40
N ASP A 160 5.93 8.37 6.59
CA ASP A 160 5.14 8.33 7.83
C ASP A 160 4.40 9.64 8.07
N LYS A 161 5.10 10.76 7.92
CA LYS A 161 4.50 12.08 8.07
C LYS A 161 3.42 12.32 7.01
N LEU A 162 3.70 11.97 5.76
CA LEU A 162 2.74 12.12 4.66
C LEU A 162 1.46 11.30 4.91
N ALA A 163 1.60 10.04 5.33
CA ALA A 163 0.46 9.18 5.65
C ALA A 163 -0.37 9.73 6.83
N LEU A 164 0.29 10.27 7.86
CA LEU A 164 -0.39 10.91 8.99
C LEU A 164 -1.10 12.20 8.60
N ASP A 165 -0.48 13.02 7.75
CA ASP A 165 -1.06 14.28 7.29
C ASP A 165 -2.28 14.01 6.39
N ALA A 166 -2.23 13.00 5.52
CA ALA A 166 -3.37 12.54 4.74
C ALA A 166 -4.54 12.07 5.63
N MET A 167 -4.25 11.31 6.69
CA MET A 167 -5.27 10.88 7.66
C MET A 167 -5.96 12.07 8.35
N ARG A 168 -5.17 13.08 8.75
CA ARG A 168 -5.69 14.29 9.38
C ARG A 168 -6.54 15.12 8.43
N GLU A 169 -6.12 15.24 7.17
CA GLU A 169 -6.87 15.97 6.15
C GLU A 169 -8.24 15.32 5.89
N VAL A 170 -8.28 13.99 5.73
CA VAL A 170 -9.56 13.26 5.59
C VAL A 170 -10.43 13.46 6.82
N SER A 171 -9.88 13.30 8.02
CA SER A 171 -10.64 13.48 9.26
C SER A 171 -11.22 14.89 9.40
N ALA A 172 -10.46 15.92 9.06
CA ALA A 172 -10.92 17.31 9.05
C ALA A 172 -12.04 17.53 8.02
N HIS A 173 -11.90 16.97 6.82
CA HIS A 173 -12.91 17.05 5.77
C HIS A 173 -14.24 16.39 6.19
N LEU A 174 -14.17 15.20 6.78
CA LEU A 174 -15.35 14.50 7.31
C LEU A 174 -16.01 15.32 8.43
N SER A 175 -15.23 15.89 9.34
CA SER A 175 -15.78 16.73 10.41
C SER A 175 -16.49 17.98 9.86
N ASP A 176 -15.96 18.62 8.82
CA ASP A 176 -16.58 19.78 8.18
C ASP A 176 -17.88 19.40 7.46
N MET A 177 -17.88 18.28 6.72
CA MET A 177 -19.08 17.74 6.09
C MET A 177 -20.19 17.48 7.12
N TRP A 178 -19.87 16.83 8.23
CA TRP A 178 -20.83 16.57 9.31
C TRP A 178 -21.36 17.87 9.92
N SER A 179 -20.50 18.86 10.16
CA SER A 179 -20.91 20.17 10.68
C SER A 179 -21.93 20.86 9.78
N ARG A 180 -21.70 20.84 8.46
CA ARG A 180 -22.61 21.43 7.46
C ARG A 180 -23.95 20.69 7.36
N LEU A 181 -23.95 19.36 7.50
CA LEU A 181 -25.18 18.57 7.49
C LEU A 181 -25.99 18.71 8.79
N SER A 182 -25.32 18.99 9.92
CA SER A 182 -25.93 19.08 11.24
C SER A 182 -26.54 20.47 11.53
N HIS A 183 -26.23 21.48 10.72
CA HIS A 183 -26.83 22.82 10.81
C HIS A 183 -27.81 23.02 9.63
N PRO A 184 -29.11 22.68 9.78
CA PRO A 184 -30.10 23.05 8.78
C PRO A 184 -30.25 24.59 8.78
N ALA A 185 -30.38 25.14 7.56
CA ALA A 185 -30.67 26.55 7.31
C ALA A 185 -32.07 26.95 7.80
#